data_AF-A0A150K8D3-F1
#
_entry.id   AF-A0A150K8D3-F1
#
_cell.length_a   1.000
_cell.length_b   1.000
_cell.length_c   1.000
_cell.angle_alpha   90.00
_cell.angle_beta   90.00
_cell.angle_gamma   90.00
#
_symmetry.space_group_name_H-M   'P 1'
#
loop_
_entity.id
_entity.type
_entity.pdbx_description
1 polymer ?
#
loop_
_entity_poly.entity_id
_entity_poly.type
_entity_poly.pdbx_seq_one_letter_code
_entity_poly.pdbx_strand_id
1 'polypeptide(L)' 'MSQSAGYLVAAAGPFLIGWLYDHAHNWHMPVVIMMICGILMLAAGTGAGRNKYVSR' A
#
# COMPACT_ATOMS: atom_id res chain seq x y z
N MET A 1 0.23 -5.88 23.61
CA MET A 1 1.21 -5.10 22.83
C MET A 1 1.28 -5.66 21.41
N SER A 2 0.32 -5.31 20.54
CA SER A 2 0.21 -5.84 19.17
C SER A 2 0.93 -5.00 18.10
N GLN A 3 1.76 -4.04 18.50
CA GLN A 3 2.44 -3.12 17.57
C GLN A 3 3.57 -3.79 16.75
N SER A 4 4.15 -4.91 17.20
CA SER A 4 5.25 -5.58 16.51
C SER A 4 4.88 -6.02 15.08
N ALA A 5 3.67 -6.55 14.88
CA ALA A 5 3.18 -6.96 13.57
C ALA A 5 3.07 -5.77 12.59
N GLY A 6 2.58 -4.62 13.07
CA GLY A 6 2.48 -3.40 12.25
C GLY A 6 3.85 -2.91 11.79
N TYR A 7 4.86 -2.96 12.66
CA TYR A 7 6.23 -2.58 12.29
C TYR A 7 6.88 -3.55 11.31
N LEU A 8 6.64 -4.86 11.42
CA LEU A 8 7.12 -5.83 10.45
C LEU A 8 6.54 -5.57 9.06
N VAL A 9 5.23 -5.28 8.98
CA VAL A 9 4.57 -4.92 7.71
C VAL A 9 5.11 -3.61 7.16
N ALA A 10 5.31 -2.59 8.00
CA ALA A 10 5.88 -1.32 7.58
C ALA A 10 7.32 -1.46 7.02
N ALA A 11 8.13 -2.34 7.64
CA ALA A 11 9.50 -2.61 7.19
C ALA A 11 9.57 -3.36 5.85
N ALA A 12 8.54 -4.14 5.50
CA ALA A 12 8.48 -4.85 4.23
C ALA A 12 8.36 -3.91 3.02
N GLY A 13 7.75 -2.72 3.20
CA GLY A 13 7.56 -1.73 2.12
C GLY A 13 8.89 -1.27 1.50
N PRO A 14 9.81 -0.67 2.26
CA PRO A 14 11.12 -0.25 1.77
C PRO A 14 11.92 -1.39 1.14
N PHE A 15 11.85 -2.60 1.71
CA PHE A 15 12.52 -3.78 1.17
C PHE A 15 11.99 -4.15 -0.23
N LEU A 16 10.67 -4.22 -0.40
CA LEU A 16 10.05 -4.52 -1.70
C LEU A 16 10.39 -3.48 -2.76
N ILE A 17 10.39 -2.19 -2.40
CA ILE A 17 10.75 -1.10 -3.31
C ILE A 17 12.23 -1.16 -3.71
N GLY A 18 13.12 -1.47 -2.75
CA GLY A 18 14.54 -1.67 -3.02
C GLY A 18 14.79 -2.87 -3.95
N TRP A 19 14.15 -4.01 -3.69
CA TRP A 19 14.25 -5.20 -4.55
C TRP A 19 13.77 -4.95 -5.97
N LEU A 20 12.66 -4.21 -6.12
CA LEU A 20 12.11 -3.89 -7.43
C LEU A 20 13.01 -2.92 -8.20
N TYR A 21 13.60 -1.94 -7.50
CA TYR A 21 14.60 -1.06 -8.10
C TYR A 21 15.82 -1.85 -8.56
N ASP A 22 16.29 -2.81 -7.76
CA ASP A 22 17.45 -3.64 -8.10
C ASP A 22 17.21 -4.51 -9.35
N HIS A 23 15.98 -5.01 -9.55
CA HIS A 23 15.63 -5.73 -10.78
C HIS A 23 15.43 -4.84 -12.00
N ALA A 24 14.79 -3.67 -11.83
CA ALA A 24 14.46 -2.79 -12.94
C ALA A 24 15.60 -1.83 -13.31
N HIS A 25 16.56 -1.63 -12.40
CA HIS A 25 17.59 -0.59 -12.42
C HIS A 25 17.05 0.81 -12.74
N ASN A 26 15.77 1.05 -12.45
CA ASN A 26 15.10 2.31 -12.71
C ASN A 26 14.04 2.61 -11.64
N TRP A 27 13.79 3.89 -11.43
CA TRP A 27 12.80 4.38 -10.46
C TRP A 27 11.37 4.39 -11.01
N HIS A 28 11.19 4.16 -12.31
CA HIS A 28 9.88 4.18 -12.94
C HIS A 28 9.01 3.02 -12.42
N MET A 29 9.59 1.82 -12.31
CA MET A 29 8.85 0.62 -11.85
C MET A 29 8.34 0.77 -10.40
N PRO A 30 9.16 1.18 -9.41
CA PRO A 30 8.67 1.44 -8.05
C PRO A 30 7.61 2.53 -7.95
N VAL A 31 7.77 3.64 -8.69
CA VAL A 31 6.81 4.75 -8.68
C VAL A 31 5.45 4.33 -9.25
N VAL A 32 5.43 3.53 -10.32
CA VAL A 32 4.19 2.99 -10.89
C VAL A 32 3.46 2.11 -9.87
N ILE A 33 4.18 1.23 -9.16
CA ILE A 33 3.57 0.39 -8.11
C ILE A 33 2.97 1.24 -6.99
N MET A 34 3.68 2.26 -6.52
CA MET A 34 3.17 3.19 -5.50
C MET A 34 1.90 3.91 -5.96
N MET A 35 1.84 4.34 -7.23
CA MET A 35 0.62 4.94 -7.80
C MET A 35 -0.55 3.95 -7.82
N ILE A 36 -0.33 2.70 -8.24
CA ILE A 36 -1.37 1.67 -8.26
C ILE A 36 -1.91 1.44 -6.84
N CYS A 37 -1.03 1.32 -5.84
CA CYS A 37 -1.43 1.20 -4.43
C CYS A 37 -2.28 2.39 -3.97
N GLY A 38 -1.90 3.62 -4.35
CA GLY A 38 -2.67 4.82 -4.05
C GLY A 38 -4.06 4.80 -4.68
N ILE A 39 -4.18 4.37 -5.94
CA ILE A 39 -5.48 4.23 -6.62
C ILE A 39 -6.36 3.19 -5.91
N LEU A 40 -5.79 2.05 -5.50
CA LEU A 40 -6.52 1.03 -4.74
C LEU A 40 -7.00 1.57 -3.39
N MET A 41 -6.15 2.33 -2.69
CA MET A 41 -6.53 2.99 -1.43
C MET A 41 -7.65 4.02 -1.63
N LEU A 42 -7.61 4.81 -2.71
CA LEU A 42 -8.67 5.76 -3.06
C LEU A 42 -9.98 5.03 -3.38
N ALA A 43 -9.93 3.94 -4.14
CA ALA A 43 -11.11 3.12 -4.45
C ALA A 43 -11.73 2.51 -3.17
N ALA A 44 -10.89 1.98 -2.28
CA ALA A 44 -11.36 1.46 -0.99
C ALA A 44 -11.92 2.58 -0.09
N GLY A 45 -11.23 3.71 0.00
CA GLY A 45 -11.60 4.86 0.83
C GLY A 45 -12.91 5.52 0.39
N THR A 46 -13.12 5.66 -0.92
CA THR A 46 -14.39 6.15 -1.48
C THR A 46 -15.57 5.22 -1.17
N GLY A 47 -15.34 3.90 -1.12
CA GLY A 47 -16.34 2.93 -0.67
C GLY A 47 -16.64 3.02 0.82
N ALA A 48 -15.60 3.14 1.65
CA ALA A 48 -15.71 3.21 3.11
C ALA A 48 -16.33 4.52 3.63
N GLY A 49 -16.13 5.63 2.91
CA GLY A 49 -16.68 6.95 3.27
C GLY A 49 -18.15 7.16 2.89
N ARG A 50 -18.82 6.18 2.28
CA ARG A 50 -20.25 6.30 1.92
C ARG A 50 -21.08 6.36 3.20
N ASN A 51 -22.07 7.24 3.22
CA ASN A 51 -23.06 7.32 4.31
C ASN A 51 -24.04 6.14 4.26
N LYS A 52 -23.51 4.93 4.45
CA LYS A 52 -24.23 3.67 4.50
C LYS A 52 -24.07 3.09 5.89
N TYR A 53 -25.20 2.80 6.52
CA TYR A 53 -25.22 2.07 7.77
C TYR A 53 -25.14 0.58 7.48
N VAL A 54 -24.37 -0.14 8.28
CA VAL A 54 -24.43 -1.61 8.30
C VAL A 54 -25.80 -1.97 8.89
N SER A 55 -26.78 -2.34 8.05
CA SER A 55 -27.99 -2.98 8.55
C SER A 55 -27.66 -4.44 8.84
N ARG A 56 -27.97 -4.87 10.07
CA ARG A 56 -27.83 -6.26 10.52
C ARG A 56 -28.73 -7.22 9.75
#